data_AF-A0A1G1Y0D0-F1
#
_entry.id   AF-A0A1G1Y0D0-F1
#
_cell.length_a   1.000
_cell.length_b   1.000
_cell.length_c   1.000
_cell.angle_alpha   90.00
_cell.angle_beta   90.00
_cell.angle_gamma   90.00
#
_symmetry.space_group_name_H-M   'P 1'
#
loop_
_entity.id
_entity.type
_entity.pdbx_description
1 polymer ?
#
loop_
_entity_poly.entity_id
_entity_poly.type
_entity_poly.pdbx_seq_one_letter_code
_entity_poly.pdbx_strand_id
1 'polypeptide(L)'
;MKQRSLNEWKTIAKQIDQAHKSQLALLQSLQKKKVPKSYYSSQYFSLEKAIANVRSRFEEIMFDQLKDKHRKEILLNIFYGNNKNK
;
A
#
# COMPACT_ATOMS: atom_id res chain seq x y z
N MET A 1 10.39 -10.23 18.12
CA MET A 1 9.18 -10.24 17.27
C MET A 1 8.99 -11.63 16.68
N LYS A 2 7.77 -12.17 16.64
CA LYS A 2 7.48 -13.43 15.94
C LYS A 2 7.52 -13.21 14.42
N GLN A 3 8.04 -14.18 13.67
CA GLN A 3 8.05 -14.15 12.20
C GLN A 3 6.65 -14.43 11.67
N ARG A 4 6.14 -13.58 10.78
CA ARG A 4 4.86 -13.79 10.10
C ARG A 4 5.01 -14.74 8.90
N SER A 5 3.97 -15.53 8.64
CA SER A 5 3.87 -16.35 7.44
C SER A 5 3.67 -15.51 6.17
N LEU A 6 3.95 -16.10 5.00
CA LEU A 6 3.74 -15.43 3.72
C LEU A 6 2.26 -15.07 3.47
N ASN A 7 1.31 -15.86 3.99
CA ASN A 7 -0.11 -15.58 3.84
C ASN A 7 -0.55 -14.37 4.69
N GLU A 8 0.02 -14.20 5.87
CA GLU A 8 -0.18 -13.00 6.68
C GLU A 8 0.38 -11.77 5.96
N TRP A 9 1.57 -11.87 5.37
CA TRP A 9 2.16 -10.79 4.57
C TRP A 9 1.32 -10.41 3.35
N LYS A 10 0.81 -11.38 2.60
CA LYS A 10 -0.15 -11.15 1.51
C LYS A 10 -1.41 -10.43 1.99
N THR A 11 -1.92 -10.81 3.16
CA THR A 11 -3.11 -10.18 3.74
C THR A 11 -2.83 -8.72 4.11
N ILE A 12 -1.69 -8.44 4.75
CA ILE A 12 -1.27 -7.07 5.09
C ILE A 12 -1.12 -6.21 3.82
N ALA A 13 -0.40 -6.71 2.81
CA ALA A 13 -0.20 -6.00 1.56
C ALA A 13 -1.54 -5.71 0.84
N LYS A 14 -2.47 -6.67 0.83
CA LYS A 14 -3.82 -6.50 0.27
C LYS A 14 -4.59 -5.38 0.99
N GLN A 15 -4.51 -5.27 2.31
CA GLN A 15 -5.19 -4.22 3.07
C GLN A 15 -4.60 -2.83 2.79
N ILE A 16 -3.26 -2.74 2.65
CA ILE A 16 -2.58 -1.49 2.28
C ILE A 16 -2.95 -1.06 0.85
N ASP A 17 -3.04 -2.01 -0.08
CA ASP A 17 -3.50 -1.75 -1.45
C ASP A 17 -4.97 -1.30 -1.47
N GLN A 18 -5.84 -1.92 -0.66
CA GLN A 18 -7.24 -1.51 -0.53
C GLN A 18 -7.38 -0.08 0.01
N ALA A 19 -6.55 0.31 1.00
CA ALA A 19 -6.52 1.67 1.52
C ALA A 19 -6.10 2.67 0.44
N HIS A 20 -5.06 2.35 -0.33
CA HIS A 20 -4.60 3.15 -1.47
C HIS A 20 -5.70 3.30 -2.55
N LYS A 21 -6.34 2.20 -2.95
CA LYS A 21 -7.46 2.22 -3.91
C LYS A 21 -8.64 3.07 -3.42
N SER A 22 -8.97 2.97 -2.14
CA SER A 22 -10.06 3.76 -1.53
C SER A 22 -9.71 5.25 -1.51
N GLN A 23 -8.45 5.59 -1.25
CA GLN A 23 -7.95 6.96 -1.33
C GLN A 23 -8.01 7.51 -2.78
N LEU A 24 -7.60 6.73 -3.79
CA LEU A 24 -7.76 7.13 -5.19
C LEU A 24 -9.23 7.31 -5.61
N ALA A 25 -10.11 6.40 -5.16
CA ALA A 25 -11.54 6.51 -5.41
C ALA A 25 -12.15 7.78 -4.79
N LEU A 26 -11.67 8.19 -3.60
CA LEU A 26 -12.06 9.46 -2.99
C LEU A 26 -11.63 10.66 -3.84
N LEU A 27 -10.40 10.68 -4.36
CA LEU A 27 -9.94 11.75 -5.26
C LEU A 27 -10.83 11.86 -6.50
N GLN A 28 -11.08 10.72 -7.15
CA GLN A 28 -11.94 10.66 -8.34
C GLN A 28 -13.36 11.15 -8.05
N SER A 29 -13.91 10.80 -6.88
CA SER A 29 -15.23 11.28 -6.44
C SER A 29 -15.27 12.80 -6.25
N LEU A 30 -14.24 13.36 -5.60
CA LEU A 30 -14.12 14.81 -5.38
C LEU A 30 -13.96 15.57 -6.71
N GLN A 31 -13.13 15.06 -7.62
CA GLN A 31 -12.94 15.61 -8.95
C GLN A 31 -14.22 15.55 -9.78
N LYS A 32 -14.94 14.42 -9.76
CA LYS A 32 -16.21 14.24 -10.47
C LYS A 32 -17.28 15.23 -9.97
N LYS A 33 -17.30 15.50 -8.67
CA LYS A 33 -18.19 16.51 -8.05
C LYS A 33 -17.72 17.95 -8.24
N LYS A 34 -16.60 18.18 -8.96
CA LYS A 34 -15.99 19.50 -9.18
C LYS A 34 -15.71 20.26 -7.87
N VAL A 35 -15.38 19.54 -6.80
CA VAL A 35 -14.98 20.17 -5.53
C VAL A 35 -13.67 20.93 -5.77
N PRO A 36 -13.56 22.21 -5.37
CA PRO A 36 -12.32 22.97 -5.54
C PRO A 36 -11.14 22.25 -4.86
N LYS A 37 -10.01 22.14 -5.58
CA LYS A 37 -8.81 21.46 -5.08
C LYS A 37 -8.33 22.02 -3.73
N SER A 38 -8.47 23.33 -3.52
CA SER A 38 -8.11 24.01 -2.27
C SER A 38 -8.87 23.47 -1.04
N TYR A 39 -10.02 22.83 -1.22
CA TYR A 39 -10.86 22.36 -0.11
C TYR A 39 -10.41 21.00 0.43
N TYR A 40 -9.67 20.22 -0.36
CA TYR A 40 -9.32 18.84 0.01
C TYR A 40 -7.85 18.49 -0.17
N SER A 41 -7.06 19.32 -0.85
CA SER A 41 -5.68 18.99 -1.24
C SER A 41 -4.81 18.61 -0.04
N SER A 42 -4.81 19.42 1.02
CA SER A 42 -3.96 19.18 2.20
C SER A 42 -4.28 17.84 2.87
N GLN A 43 -5.55 17.58 3.15
CA GLN A 43 -6.00 16.35 3.80
C GLN A 43 -5.78 15.12 2.91
N TYR A 44 -6.03 15.25 1.60
CA TYR A 44 -5.79 14.18 0.65
C TYR A 44 -4.30 13.80 0.55
N PHE A 45 -3.41 14.79 0.40
CA PHE A 45 -1.97 14.53 0.31
C PHE A 45 -1.39 14.01 1.63
N SER A 46 -1.92 14.46 2.77
CA SER A 46 -1.57 13.90 4.08
C SER A 46 -1.95 12.42 4.17
N LEU A 47 -3.16 12.06 3.73
CA LEU A 47 -3.61 10.67 3.69
C LEU A 47 -2.78 9.82 2.74
N GLU A 48 -2.48 10.32 1.54
CA GLU A 48 -1.60 9.67 0.56
C GLU A 48 -0.24 9.34 1.18
N LYS A 49 0.38 10.33 1.82
CA LYS A 49 1.67 10.18 2.50
C LYS A 49 1.60 9.18 3.65
N ALA A 50 0.53 9.19 4.44
CA ALA A 50 0.34 8.24 5.53
C ALA A 50 0.27 6.78 5.01
N ILE A 51 -0.50 6.53 3.93
CA ILE A 51 -0.60 5.21 3.32
C ILE A 51 0.75 4.76 2.75
N ALA A 52 1.48 5.65 2.07
CA ALA A 52 2.82 5.36 1.56
C ALA A 52 3.82 5.00 2.68
N ASN A 53 3.79 5.76 3.79
CA ASN A 53 4.64 5.48 4.95
C ASN A 53 4.32 4.13 5.59
N VAL A 54 3.04 3.80 5.74
CA VAL A 54 2.60 2.49 6.25
C VAL A 54 3.13 1.37 5.35
N ARG A 55 2.99 1.51 4.03
CA ARG A 55 3.52 0.52 3.06
C ARG A 55 5.02 0.31 3.23
N SER A 56 5.79 1.40 3.15
CA SER A 56 7.26 1.35 3.28
C SER A 56 7.68 0.71 4.60
N ARG A 57 7.00 1.03 5.72
CA ARG A 57 7.33 0.44 7.01
C ARG A 57 7.07 -1.06 7.05
N PHE A 58 5.97 -1.54 6.45
CA PHE A 58 5.69 -2.98 6.40
C PHE A 58 6.60 -3.73 5.43
N GLU A 59 7.04 -3.10 4.35
CA GLU A 59 8.06 -3.63 3.45
C GLU A 59 9.39 -3.87 4.17
N GLU A 60 9.87 -2.89 4.94
CA GLU A 60 11.07 -3.02 5.78
C GLU A 60 10.94 -4.19 6.77
N ILE A 61 9.84 -4.23 7.53
CA ILE A 61 9.62 -5.28 8.53
C ILE A 61 9.55 -6.66 7.86
N MET A 62 8.91 -6.77 6.69
CA MET A 62 8.87 -8.02 5.95
C MET A 62 10.25 -8.44 5.47
N PHE A 63 11.02 -7.50 4.93
CA PHE A 63 12.37 -7.75 4.44
C PHE A 63 13.30 -8.26 5.55
N ASP A 64 13.19 -7.68 6.75
CA ASP A 64 13.96 -8.08 7.94
C ASP A 64 13.51 -9.44 8.50
N GLN A 65 12.21 -9.74 8.43
CA GLN A 65 11.68 -11.02 8.90
C GLN A 65 11.93 -12.17 7.92
N LEU A 66 12.03 -11.90 6.62
CA LEU A 66 12.34 -12.91 5.62
C LEU A 66 13.83 -13.23 5.62
N LYS A 67 14.21 -14.36 6.23
CA LYS A 67 15.55 -14.96 6.15
C LYS A 67 15.72 -15.79 4.87
N ASP A 68 15.17 -15.33 3.75
CA ASP A 68 15.24 -16.01 2.44
C ASP A 68 16.18 -15.26 1.51
N LYS A 69 17.00 -15.98 0.72
CA LYS A 69 17.89 -15.38 -0.28
C LYS A 69 17.13 -14.64 -1.39
N HIS A 70 15.87 -15.01 -1.63
CA HIS A 70 14.94 -14.39 -2.58
C HIS A 70 13.98 -13.38 -1.93
N ARG A 71 14.21 -12.96 -0.67
CA ARG A 71 13.32 -12.04 0.07
C ARG A 71 12.92 -10.77 -0.69
N LYS A 72 13.83 -10.24 -1.54
CA LYS A 72 13.57 -9.06 -2.35
C LYS A 72 12.52 -9.31 -3.43
N GLU A 73 12.61 -10.45 -4.11
CA GLU A 73 11.64 -10.87 -5.12
C GLU A 73 10.28 -11.18 -4.48
N ILE A 74 10.28 -11.87 -3.33
CA ILE A 74 9.06 -12.16 -2.57
C ILE A 74 8.36 -10.86 -2.12
N LEU A 75 9.11 -9.88 -1.61
CA LEU A 75 8.58 -8.57 -1.23
C LEU A 75 7.96 -7.86 -2.44
N LEU A 76 8.69 -7.80 -3.57
CA LEU A 76 8.18 -7.18 -4.79
C LEU A 76 6.90 -7.87 -5.26
N ASN A 77 6.84 -9.20 -5.20
CA ASN A 77 5.66 -9.94 -5.63
C ASN A 77 4.46 -9.73 -4.69
N ILE A 78 4.69 -9.58 -3.38
CA ILE A 78 3.62 -9.36 -2.40
C ILE A 78 3.07 -7.93 -2.43
N PHE A 79 3.93 -6.91 -2.49
CA PHE A 79 3.49 -5.51 -2.42
C PHE A 79 3.22 -4.88 -3.80
N TYR A 80 3.82 -5.40 -4.87
CA TYR A 80 3.76 -4.81 -6.21
C TYR A 80 3.37 -5.81 -7.31
N GLY A 81 3.28 -7.11 -7.02
CA GLY A 81 3.13 -8.19 -8.02
C GLY A 81 1.78 -8.31 -8.72
N ASN A 82 0.84 -7.38 -8.49
CA ASN A 82 -0.41 -7.32 -9.27
C ASN A 82 -0.15 -6.70 -10.65
N ASN A 83 0.48 -7.44 -11.57
CA ASN A 83 0.42 -7.20 -13.02
C ASN A 83 0.98 -8.35 -13.90
N LYS A 84 0.62 -9.62 -13.62
CA LYS A 84 0.95 -10.72 -14.56
C LYS A 84 -0.16 -11.73 -14.87
N ASN A 85 -1.41 -11.49 -14.49
CA ASN A 85 -2.54 -12.25 -15.05
C ASN A 85 -3.51 -11.28 -15.74
N LYS A 86 -3.26 -11.09 -17.03
CA LYS A 86 -4.16 -10.50 -18.03
C LYS A 86 -4.52 -11.62 -19.00
#